data_AF-A0ABC9C7C0-F1
#
_entry.id   AF-A0ABC9C7C0-F1
#
_cell.length_a   1.000
_cell.length_b   1.000
_cell.length_c   1.000
_cell.angle_alpha   90.00
_cell.angle_beta   90.00
_cell.angle_gamma   90.00
#
_symmetry.space_group_name_H-M   'P 1'
#
loop_
_entity.id
_entity.type
_entity.pdbx_description
1 polymer ?
#
loop_
_entity_poly.entity_id
_entity_poly.type
_entity_poly.pdbx_seq_one_letter_code
_entity_poly.pdbx_strand_id
1 'polypeptide(L)'
;MLEKEAYPALDALTSKVSTLNLEHVRKIKSRLVSISGGVHKVRDELEHLLDDDADMADMHLSEKLVYQASAGQSSRFDVGKGPGEFDEEREDDEIEREEEDDDDDRSTAFTPKIDELENLLEAYFVQIDGTLNKLSTVREYVEDTEDYINIMLDDKQNQLLQMGVVLSTATLMITCAIVVTGVFGINIHIALFRITDTNVFWEATGGMIAGAAALFATAMLYYRKNGILR
;
A
#
# COMPACT_ATOMS: atom_id res chain seq x y z
N MET A 1 26.77 -29.37 -20.61
CA MET A 1 27.40 -28.53 -19.57
C MET A 1 26.84 -27.11 -19.52
N LEU A 2 26.38 -26.51 -20.64
CA LEU A 2 25.67 -25.22 -20.59
C LEU A 2 24.26 -25.30 -19.94
N GLU A 3 23.52 -26.41 -20.09
CA GLU A 3 22.17 -26.52 -19.48
C GLU A 3 22.19 -26.46 -17.94
N LYS A 4 23.19 -27.05 -17.30
CA LYS A 4 23.27 -27.11 -15.83
C LYS A 4 23.59 -25.76 -15.18
N GLU A 5 24.09 -24.81 -15.97
CA GLU A 5 24.43 -23.45 -15.57
C GLU A 5 23.36 -22.44 -16.02
N ALA A 6 22.65 -22.75 -17.12
CA ALA A 6 21.55 -21.95 -17.63
C ALA A 6 20.29 -22.01 -16.74
N TYR A 7 19.92 -23.18 -16.21
CA TYR A 7 18.76 -23.30 -15.31
C TYR A 7 18.90 -22.49 -14.01
N PRO A 8 20.01 -22.54 -13.25
CA PRO A 8 20.16 -21.73 -12.04
C PRO A 8 20.33 -20.24 -12.36
N ALA A 9 20.90 -19.87 -13.52
CA ALA A 9 20.95 -18.47 -13.95
C ALA A 9 19.56 -17.93 -14.32
N LEU A 10 18.72 -18.74 -14.98
CA LEU A 10 17.35 -18.39 -15.34
C LEU A 10 16.45 -18.35 -14.10
N ASP A 11 16.62 -19.27 -13.16
CA ASP A 11 15.88 -19.33 -11.89
C ASP A 11 16.33 -18.24 -10.91
N ALA A 12 17.63 -17.87 -10.93
CA ALA A 12 18.14 -16.71 -10.21
C ALA A 12 17.66 -15.39 -10.82
N LEU A 13 17.50 -15.29 -12.15
CA LEU A 13 16.91 -14.11 -12.79
C LEU A 13 15.40 -14.05 -12.53
N THR A 14 14.70 -15.18 -12.59
CA THR A 14 13.26 -15.29 -12.32
C THR A 14 12.93 -15.01 -10.85
N SER A 15 13.75 -15.48 -9.91
CA SER A 15 13.59 -15.21 -8.47
C SER A 15 14.04 -13.80 -8.06
N LYS A 16 15.11 -13.25 -8.67
CA LYS A 16 15.59 -11.89 -8.35
C LYS A 16 14.75 -10.79 -9.00
N VAL A 17 13.99 -11.07 -10.05
CA VAL A 17 13.26 -10.03 -10.79
C VAL A 17 11.88 -9.69 -10.22
N SER A 18 11.20 -10.53 -9.40
CA SER A 18 9.86 -10.09 -8.98
C SER A 18 9.24 -10.61 -7.68
N THR A 19 9.36 -11.87 -7.29
CA THR A 19 8.46 -12.38 -6.23
C THR A 19 8.79 -11.88 -4.82
N LEU A 20 10.07 -11.84 -4.45
CA LEU A 20 10.50 -11.45 -3.10
C LEU A 20 10.28 -9.96 -2.83
N ASN A 21 10.65 -9.09 -3.78
CA ASN A 21 10.45 -7.65 -3.61
C ASN A 21 8.96 -7.28 -3.61
N LEU A 22 8.15 -7.96 -4.41
CA LEU A 22 6.70 -7.77 -4.46
C LEU A 22 6.03 -8.27 -3.16
N GLU A 23 6.49 -9.38 -2.59
CA GLU A 23 6.06 -9.84 -1.27
C GLU A 23 6.43 -8.84 -0.16
N HIS A 24 7.64 -8.27 -0.21
CA HIS A 24 8.07 -7.21 0.70
C HIS A 24 7.18 -5.96 0.56
N VAL A 25 6.87 -5.52 -0.66
CA VAL A 25 5.97 -4.38 -0.91
C VAL A 25 4.56 -4.67 -0.42
N ARG A 26 4.01 -5.87 -0.69
CA ARG A 26 2.69 -6.30 -0.18
C ARG A 26 2.66 -6.35 1.35
N LYS A 27 3.73 -6.82 1.98
CA LYS A 27 3.86 -6.82 3.45
C LYS A 27 3.92 -5.41 4.01
N ILE A 28 4.65 -4.50 3.36
CA ILE A 28 4.68 -3.08 3.72
C ILE A 28 3.28 -2.47 3.57
N LYS A 29 2.58 -2.71 2.45
CA LYS A 29 1.20 -2.26 2.21
C LYS A 29 0.25 -2.73 3.29
N SER A 30 0.26 -4.03 3.62
CA SER A 30 -0.60 -4.59 4.68
C SER A 30 -0.34 -3.93 6.04
N ARG A 31 0.93 -3.74 6.40
CA ARG A 31 1.29 -3.03 7.63
C ARG A 31 0.85 -1.57 7.60
N LEU A 32 1.03 -0.89 6.48
CA LEU A 32 0.64 0.50 6.29
C LEU A 32 -0.88 0.68 6.42
N VAL A 33 -1.68 -0.20 5.80
CA VAL A 33 -3.14 -0.20 5.92
C VAL A 33 -3.58 -0.44 7.36
N SER A 34 -2.95 -1.40 8.05
CA SER A 34 -3.26 -1.66 9.47
C SER A 34 -2.93 -0.47 10.37
N ILE A 35 -1.78 0.19 10.16
CA ILE A 35 -1.37 1.37 10.93
C ILE A 35 -2.31 2.54 10.59
N SER A 36 -2.65 2.74 9.32
CA SER A 36 -3.57 3.80 8.88
C SER A 36 -4.95 3.66 9.48
N GLY A 37 -5.51 2.45 9.48
CA GLY A 37 -6.78 2.20 10.18
C GLY A 37 -6.70 2.48 11.68
N GLY A 38 -5.60 2.10 12.33
CA GLY A 38 -5.37 2.39 13.75
C GLY A 38 -5.26 3.88 14.05
N VAL A 39 -4.49 4.63 13.25
CA VAL A 39 -4.32 6.08 13.42
C VAL A 39 -5.63 6.83 13.13
N HIS A 40 -6.43 6.39 12.15
CA HIS A 40 -7.77 6.94 11.93
C HIS A 40 -8.67 6.72 13.14
N LYS A 41 -8.68 5.53 13.73
CA LYS A 41 -9.47 5.25 14.94
C LYS A 41 -9.04 6.12 16.13
N VAL A 42 -7.73 6.30 16.32
CA VAL A 42 -7.21 7.19 17.36
C VAL A 42 -7.61 8.64 17.10
N ARG A 43 -7.57 9.09 15.84
CA ARG A 43 -8.06 10.43 15.46
C ARG A 43 -9.54 10.58 15.76
N ASP A 44 -10.37 9.60 15.40
CA ASP A 44 -11.82 9.61 15.62
C ASP A 44 -12.17 9.65 17.12
N GLU A 45 -11.47 8.86 17.95
CA GLU A 45 -11.66 8.90 19.42
C GLU A 45 -11.17 10.21 20.02
N LEU A 46 -10.07 10.77 19.51
CA LEU A 46 -9.52 12.04 19.98
C LEU A 46 -10.42 13.23 19.61
N GLU A 47 -10.99 13.23 18.40
CA GLU A 47 -12.00 14.19 17.93
C GLU A 47 -13.24 14.12 18.82
N HIS A 48 -13.71 12.92 19.13
CA HIS A 48 -14.86 12.73 20.01
C HIS A 48 -14.61 13.25 21.44
N LEU A 49 -13.41 13.04 21.99
CA LEU A 49 -13.01 13.54 23.31
C LEU A 49 -12.80 15.06 23.32
N LEU A 50 -12.43 15.67 22.19
CA LEU A 50 -12.28 17.12 22.06
C LEU A 50 -13.65 17.83 21.95
N ASP A 51 -14.66 17.16 21.38
CA ASP A 51 -16.00 17.72 21.18
C ASP A 51 -16.87 17.77 22.46
N ASP A 52 -16.53 17.00 23.52
CA ASP A 52 -17.32 16.90 24.76
C ASP A 52 -16.54 17.37 26.01
N ASP A 53 -16.83 18.58 26.46
CA ASP A 53 -16.26 19.19 27.67
C ASP A 53 -16.54 18.38 28.95
N ALA A 54 -17.63 17.60 29.00
CA ALA A 54 -17.97 16.78 30.16
C ALA A 54 -17.04 15.56 30.25
N ASP A 55 -16.76 14.91 29.12
CA ASP A 55 -15.77 13.82 29.04
C ASP A 55 -14.35 14.34 29.34
N MET A 56 -14.03 15.58 28.95
CA MET A 56 -12.77 16.24 29.33
C MET A 56 -12.68 16.51 30.83
N ALA A 57 -13.77 16.96 31.47
CA ALA A 57 -13.82 17.23 32.90
C ALA A 57 -13.66 15.95 33.73
N ASP A 58 -14.22 14.82 33.29
CA ASP A 58 -14.16 13.55 34.00
C ASP A 58 -12.75 12.92 34.05
N MET A 59 -11.82 13.36 33.20
CA MET A 59 -10.41 12.94 33.24
C MET A 59 -9.63 13.50 34.45
N HIS A 60 -10.14 14.52 35.16
CA HIS A 60 -9.51 15.11 36.35
C HIS A 60 -9.73 14.25 37.62
N LEU A 61 -9.28 12.99 37.55
CA LEU A 61 -9.43 11.98 38.59
C LEU A 61 -8.67 12.30 39.88
N SER A 62 -7.53 12.99 39.78
CA SER A 62 -6.70 13.37 40.93
C SER A 62 -7.45 14.30 41.88
N GLU A 63 -8.19 15.27 41.35
CA GLU A 63 -9.08 16.12 42.15
C GLU A 63 -10.26 15.35 42.70
N LYS A 64 -10.91 14.54 41.86
CA LYS A 64 -12.05 13.71 42.27
C LYS A 64 -11.71 12.82 43.46
N LEU A 65 -10.49 12.26 43.49
CA LEU A 65 -9.96 11.49 44.62
C LEU A 65 -9.71 12.34 45.86
N VAL A 66 -9.18 13.56 45.71
CA VAL A 66 -8.95 14.49 46.82
C VAL A 66 -10.27 14.95 47.44
N TYR A 67 -11.27 15.28 46.61
CA TYR A 67 -12.63 15.60 47.06
C TYR A 67 -13.32 14.41 47.73
N GLN A 68 -13.15 13.20 47.21
CA GLN A 68 -13.72 12.00 47.82
C GLN A 68 -13.03 11.65 49.15
N ALA A 69 -11.72 11.90 49.27
CA ALA A 69 -10.97 11.72 50.50
C ALA A 69 -11.33 12.75 51.58
N SER A 70 -11.62 14.01 51.20
CA SER A 70 -12.06 15.06 52.13
C SER A 70 -13.53 14.90 52.55
N ALA A 71 -14.42 14.51 51.63
CA ALA A 71 -15.81 14.20 51.93
C ALA A 71 -15.99 12.96 52.83
N GLY A 72 -15.05 12.01 52.78
CA GLY A 72 -15.03 10.82 53.65
C GLY A 72 -14.74 11.10 55.13
N GLN A 73 -14.30 12.32 55.50
CA GLN A 73 -14.03 12.70 56.88
C GLN A 73 -15.15 13.52 57.56
N SER A 74 -16.20 13.96 56.82
CA SER A 74 -17.19 14.92 57.34
C SER A 74 -18.53 14.30 57.80
N SER A 75 -18.75 12.98 57.70
CA SER A 75 -20.08 12.38 57.98
C SER A 75 -20.28 11.83 59.41
N ARG A 76 -19.66 12.45 60.43
CA ARG A 76 -19.89 12.03 61.83
C ARG A 76 -19.89 13.18 62.82
N PHE A 77 -20.85 14.09 62.72
CA PHE A 77 -21.54 14.77 63.83
C PHE A 77 -22.39 15.91 63.25
N ASP A 78 -23.72 15.81 63.30
CA ASP A 78 -24.45 16.87 64.00
C ASP A 78 -25.85 16.41 64.42
N VAL A 79 -26.12 16.62 65.70
CA VAL A 79 -27.36 16.30 66.41
C VAL A 79 -28.23 17.55 66.33
N GLY A 80 -29.42 17.41 65.76
CA GLY A 80 -30.18 18.54 65.27
C GLY A 80 -30.91 19.42 66.29
N LYS A 81 -31.66 20.37 65.73
CA LYS A 81 -32.79 21.06 66.37
C LYS A 81 -33.58 21.81 65.27
N GLY A 82 -34.86 21.50 65.10
CA GLY A 82 -35.81 22.39 64.40
C GLY A 82 -36.51 23.34 65.40
N PRO A 83 -37.66 23.95 65.06
CA PRO A 83 -37.98 24.72 63.84
C PRO A 83 -38.63 26.10 64.16
N GLY A 84 -38.82 26.94 63.13
CA GLY A 84 -39.80 28.06 63.10
C GLY A 84 -39.19 29.44 62.86
N GLU A 85 -39.87 30.45 62.33
CA GLU A 85 -41.09 30.61 61.50
C GLU A 85 -41.22 32.13 61.24
N PHE A 86 -41.58 32.56 60.02
CA PHE A 86 -42.16 33.85 59.59
C PHE A 86 -41.35 35.18 59.54
N ASP A 87 -41.04 35.59 58.30
CA ASP A 87 -41.49 36.76 57.51
C ASP A 87 -41.82 38.15 58.11
N GLU A 88 -41.09 39.12 57.53
CA GLU A 88 -41.48 40.38 56.86
C GLU A 88 -41.80 41.72 57.60
N GLU A 89 -41.32 42.78 56.91
CA GLU A 89 -41.71 44.21 56.84
C GLU A 89 -41.05 45.27 57.78
N ARG A 90 -40.19 46.16 57.24
CA ARG A 90 -40.50 47.56 56.79
C ARG A 90 -39.29 48.52 56.72
N GLU A 91 -39.14 49.10 55.52
CA GLU A 91 -38.87 50.50 55.10
C GLU A 91 -37.75 51.39 55.71
N ASP A 92 -36.92 51.85 54.76
CA ASP A 92 -36.32 53.18 54.53
C ASP A 92 -35.28 53.80 55.49
N ASP A 93 -34.04 53.92 54.99
CA ASP A 93 -33.28 55.19 55.02
C ASP A 93 -32.11 55.16 54.00
N GLU A 94 -32.11 56.10 53.06
CA GLU A 94 -31.02 56.37 52.11
C GLU A 94 -29.86 57.11 52.81
N ILE A 95 -28.67 56.51 52.85
CA ILE A 95 -27.40 57.23 53.07
C ILE A 95 -26.34 56.65 52.13
N GLU A 96 -25.99 57.41 51.10
CA GLU A 96 -24.84 57.16 50.20
C GLU A 96 -23.52 57.21 50.99
N ARG A 97 -22.84 56.07 51.16
CA ARG A 97 -21.38 55.99 51.40
C ARG A 97 -20.81 54.67 50.85
N GLU A 98 -19.99 54.82 49.81
CA GLU A 98 -18.83 53.99 49.43
C GLU A 98 -18.86 52.53 49.91
N GLU A 99 -19.32 51.61 49.04
CA GLU A 99 -19.10 50.18 49.25
C GLU A 99 -17.88 49.72 48.43
N GLU A 100 -16.87 49.31 49.20
CA GLU A 100 -15.71 48.54 48.82
C GLU A 100 -16.14 47.16 48.28
N ASP A 101 -15.29 46.59 47.42
CA ASP A 101 -15.39 45.25 46.86
C ASP A 101 -15.81 44.18 47.90
N ASP A 102 -16.99 43.58 47.74
CA ASP A 102 -17.34 42.33 48.41
C ASP A 102 -17.52 41.23 47.36
N ASP A 103 -16.37 40.63 47.03
CA ASP A 103 -16.19 39.30 46.45
C ASP A 103 -16.84 38.24 47.36
N ASP A 104 -18.12 37.88 47.19
CA ASP A 104 -18.60 36.58 47.66
C ASP A 104 -19.92 36.12 46.99
N ASP A 105 -19.83 35.63 45.75
CA ASP A 105 -20.68 34.50 45.34
C ASP A 105 -19.90 33.57 44.43
N ARG A 106 -18.81 33.03 44.98
CA ARG A 106 -18.12 31.91 44.37
C ARG A 106 -18.86 30.64 44.75
N SER A 107 -19.97 30.39 44.06
CA SER A 107 -20.28 29.01 43.70
C SER A 107 -19.11 28.53 42.84
N THR A 108 -18.09 27.94 43.49
CA THR A 108 -17.00 27.24 42.83
C THR A 108 -17.60 26.03 42.13
N ALA A 109 -18.28 26.25 41.02
CA ALA A 109 -18.15 25.37 39.88
C ALA A 109 -16.66 25.33 39.59
N PHE A 110 -16.00 24.35 40.19
CA PHE A 110 -14.64 24.01 39.88
C PHE A 110 -14.68 23.63 38.40
N THR A 111 -14.41 24.56 37.50
CA THR A 111 -14.07 24.23 36.12
C THR A 111 -12.68 23.64 36.26
N PRO A 112 -12.53 22.30 36.20
CA PRO A 112 -11.20 21.73 36.24
C PRO A 112 -10.39 22.32 35.08
N LYS A 113 -9.08 22.11 35.07
CA LYS A 113 -8.18 22.67 34.06
C LYS A 113 -8.43 22.05 32.67
N ILE A 114 -9.61 22.30 32.11
CA ILE A 114 -10.11 21.83 30.82
C ILE A 114 -9.32 22.56 29.74
N ASP A 115 -9.11 23.87 29.86
CA ASP A 115 -8.34 24.68 28.90
C ASP A 115 -6.88 24.19 28.71
N GLU A 116 -6.23 23.71 29.77
CA GLU A 116 -4.86 23.15 29.69
C GLU A 116 -4.87 21.78 28.98
N LEU A 117 -5.92 20.98 29.20
CA LEU A 117 -6.11 19.66 28.60
C LEU A 117 -6.51 19.78 27.13
N GLU A 118 -7.43 20.69 26.80
CA GLU A 118 -7.88 21.01 25.45
C GLU A 118 -6.69 21.45 24.58
N ASN A 119 -5.86 22.39 25.04
CA ASN A 119 -4.65 22.81 24.31
C ASN A 119 -3.67 21.65 24.06
N LEU A 120 -3.53 20.73 25.02
CA LEU A 120 -2.67 19.56 24.86
C LEU A 120 -3.27 18.58 23.84
N LEU A 121 -4.57 18.32 23.95
CA LEU A 121 -5.32 17.39 23.11
C LEU A 121 -5.37 17.91 21.67
N GLU A 122 -5.59 19.20 21.45
CA GLU A 122 -5.55 19.88 20.16
C GLU A 122 -4.14 19.80 19.53
N ALA A 123 -3.08 20.01 20.32
CA ALA A 123 -1.71 19.83 19.83
C ALA A 123 -1.43 18.39 19.34
N TYR A 124 -1.96 17.38 20.04
CA TYR A 124 -1.89 15.99 19.60
C TYR A 124 -2.78 15.70 18.39
N PHE A 125 -3.96 16.31 18.30
CA PHE A 125 -4.88 16.19 17.17
C PHE A 125 -4.22 16.70 15.88
N VAL A 126 -3.66 17.91 15.93
CA VAL A 126 -2.89 18.49 14.81
C VAL A 126 -1.68 17.61 14.44
N GLN A 127 -1.01 17.03 15.43
CA GLN A 127 0.10 16.11 15.17
C GLN A 127 -0.38 14.83 14.47
N ILE A 128 -1.49 14.23 14.92
CA ILE A 128 -2.07 13.02 14.34
C ILE A 128 -2.53 13.28 12.91
N ASP A 129 -3.20 14.39 12.63
CA ASP A 129 -3.57 14.79 11.27
C ASP A 129 -2.34 14.99 10.38
N GLY A 130 -1.29 15.60 10.91
CA GLY A 130 0.00 15.70 10.23
C GLY A 130 0.61 14.32 9.91
N THR A 131 0.46 13.34 10.81
CA THR A 131 0.90 11.95 10.55
C THR A 131 -0.01 11.22 9.56
N LEU A 132 -1.32 11.43 9.60
CA LEU A 132 -2.29 10.85 8.67
C LEU A 132 -2.03 11.33 7.24
N ASN A 133 -1.75 12.61 7.05
CA ASN A 133 -1.44 13.14 5.72
C ASN A 133 -0.16 12.50 5.15
N LYS A 134 0.90 12.38 5.96
CA LYS A 134 2.13 11.66 5.57
C LYS A 134 1.85 10.18 5.25
N LEU A 135 0.99 9.53 6.03
CA LEU A 135 0.63 8.13 5.84
C LEU A 135 -0.17 7.92 4.55
N SER A 136 -1.06 8.87 4.21
CA SER A 136 -1.76 8.92 2.94
C SER A 136 -0.77 9.04 1.78
N THR A 137 0.20 9.94 1.85
CA THR A 137 1.24 10.06 0.82
C THR A 137 2.07 8.77 0.67
N VAL A 138 2.51 8.16 1.78
CA VAL A 138 3.25 6.89 1.74
C VAL A 138 2.40 5.77 1.14
N ARG A 139 1.09 5.78 1.38
CA ARG A 139 0.15 4.81 0.80
C ARG A 139 0.07 4.96 -0.70
N GLU A 140 -0.09 6.19 -1.20
CA GLU A 140 -0.06 6.50 -2.63
C GLU A 140 1.24 6.03 -3.28
N TYR A 141 2.40 6.33 -2.68
CA TYR A 141 3.69 5.84 -3.18
C TYR A 141 3.79 4.30 -3.23
N VAL A 142 3.22 3.59 -2.25
CA VAL A 142 3.22 2.12 -2.23
C VAL A 142 2.27 1.56 -3.28
N GLU A 143 1.11 2.18 -3.50
CA GLU A 143 0.16 1.83 -4.56
C GLU A 143 0.77 2.06 -5.95
N ASP A 144 1.38 3.22 -6.20
CA ASP A 144 2.12 3.53 -7.43
C ASP A 144 3.24 2.51 -7.71
N THR A 145 3.96 2.10 -6.65
CA THR A 145 5.03 1.10 -6.76
C THR A 145 4.48 -0.28 -7.10
N GLU A 146 3.32 -0.66 -6.56
CA GLU A 146 2.66 -1.93 -6.90
C GLU A 146 2.22 -1.94 -8.37
N ASP A 147 1.60 -0.86 -8.83
CA ASP A 147 1.18 -0.72 -10.22
C ASP A 147 2.38 -0.72 -11.18
N TYR A 148 3.47 -0.04 -10.82
CA TYR A 148 4.72 -0.10 -11.59
C TYR A 148 5.28 -1.52 -11.69
N ILE A 149 5.32 -2.26 -10.57
CA ILE A 149 5.79 -3.64 -10.54
C ILE A 149 4.89 -4.54 -11.39
N ASN A 150 3.56 -4.36 -11.33
CA ASN A 150 2.61 -5.13 -12.13
C ASN A 150 2.82 -4.88 -13.64
N ILE A 151 2.93 -3.62 -14.06
CA ILE A 151 3.20 -3.26 -15.47
C ILE A 151 4.55 -3.85 -15.93
N MET A 152 5.58 -3.79 -15.08
CA MET A 152 6.89 -4.36 -15.40
C MET A 152 6.84 -5.89 -15.51
N LEU A 153 6.10 -6.56 -14.62
CA LEU A 153 5.92 -8.01 -14.67
C LEU A 153 5.21 -8.42 -15.97
N ASP A 154 4.16 -7.70 -16.35
CA ASP A 154 3.42 -7.94 -17.58
C ASP A 154 4.32 -7.76 -18.82
N ASP A 155 5.17 -6.72 -18.86
CA ASP A 155 6.17 -6.54 -19.92
C ASP A 155 7.14 -7.73 -20.00
N LYS A 156 7.65 -8.20 -18.86
CA LYS A 156 8.54 -9.38 -18.81
C LYS A 156 7.85 -10.66 -19.25
N GLN A 157 6.62 -10.90 -18.82
CA GLN A 157 5.85 -12.05 -19.27
C GLN A 157 5.57 -11.98 -20.77
N ASN A 158 5.24 -10.80 -21.29
CA ASN A 158 5.03 -10.58 -22.71
C ASN A 158 6.31 -10.85 -23.51
N GLN A 159 7.48 -10.39 -23.03
CA GLN A 159 8.79 -10.71 -23.62
C GLN A 159 9.09 -12.23 -23.62
N LEU A 160 8.78 -12.94 -22.54
CA LEU A 160 8.97 -14.38 -22.46
C LEU A 160 8.06 -15.14 -23.44
N LEU A 161 6.77 -14.76 -23.52
CA LEU A 161 5.82 -15.34 -24.47
C LEU A 161 6.30 -15.11 -25.91
N GLN A 162 6.71 -13.87 -26.21
CA GLN A 162 7.24 -13.49 -27.51
C GLN A 162 8.49 -14.29 -27.89
N MET A 163 9.46 -14.43 -26.97
CA MET A 163 10.66 -15.23 -27.18
C MET A 163 10.30 -16.70 -27.45
N GLY A 164 9.33 -17.25 -26.72
CA GLY A 164 8.83 -18.60 -26.91
C GLY A 164 8.23 -18.81 -28.31
N VAL A 165 7.43 -17.86 -28.81
CA VAL A 165 6.85 -17.90 -30.16
C VAL A 165 7.94 -17.83 -31.24
N VAL A 166 8.93 -16.95 -31.08
CA VAL A 166 10.05 -16.83 -32.02
C VAL A 166 10.88 -18.12 -32.06
N LEU A 167 11.15 -18.74 -30.90
CA LEU A 167 11.89 -19.99 -30.83
C LEU A 167 11.10 -21.15 -31.45
N SER A 168 9.82 -21.30 -31.09
CA SER A 168 8.94 -22.35 -31.63
C SER A 168 8.84 -22.27 -33.16
N THR A 169 8.71 -21.07 -33.70
CA THR A 169 8.62 -20.84 -35.15
C THR A 169 9.94 -21.10 -35.86
N ALA A 170 11.09 -20.76 -35.25
CA ALA A 170 12.40 -21.16 -35.76
C ALA A 170 12.56 -22.69 -35.79
N THR A 171 12.17 -23.39 -34.71
CA THR A 171 12.20 -24.86 -34.67
C THR A 171 11.30 -25.47 -35.74
N LEU A 172 10.09 -24.93 -35.95
CA LEU A 172 9.19 -25.37 -37.02
C LEU A 172 9.87 -25.27 -38.39
N MET A 173 10.51 -24.14 -38.70
CA MET A 173 11.21 -23.95 -39.98
C MET A 173 12.36 -24.94 -40.17
N ILE A 174 13.14 -25.19 -39.11
CA ILE A 174 14.22 -26.19 -39.13
C ILE A 174 13.66 -27.59 -39.36
N THR A 175 12.56 -27.96 -38.70
CA THR A 175 11.94 -29.28 -38.90
C THR A 175 11.43 -29.47 -40.33
N CYS A 176 10.85 -28.43 -40.95
CA CYS A 176 10.45 -28.47 -42.35
C CYS A 176 11.66 -28.73 -43.27
N ALA A 177 12.78 -28.03 -43.05
CA ALA A 177 14.01 -28.25 -43.82
C ALA A 177 14.58 -29.68 -43.63
N ILE A 178 14.52 -30.22 -42.42
CA ILE A 178 14.93 -31.60 -42.12
C ILE A 178 14.04 -32.61 -42.87
N VAL A 179 12.72 -32.40 -42.91
CA VAL A 179 11.79 -33.29 -43.64
C VAL A 179 12.10 -33.31 -45.14
N VAL A 180 12.29 -32.13 -45.75
CA VAL A 180 12.62 -32.05 -47.19
C VAL A 180 13.97 -32.72 -47.46
N THR A 181 14.99 -32.46 -46.64
CA THR A 181 16.29 -33.12 -46.73
C THR A 181 16.17 -34.64 -46.56
N GLY A 182 15.30 -35.09 -45.65
CA GLY A 182 15.00 -36.50 -45.42
C GLY A 182 14.39 -37.16 -46.65
N VAL A 183 13.40 -36.54 -47.32
CA VAL A 183 12.78 -37.06 -48.54
C VAL A 183 13.81 -37.26 -49.65
N PHE A 184 14.74 -36.31 -49.83
CA PHE A 184 15.84 -36.44 -50.80
C PHE A 184 16.94 -37.44 -50.37
N GLY A 185 17.08 -37.70 -49.07
CA GLY A 185 18.02 -38.68 -48.51
C GLY A 185 17.50 -40.12 -48.46
N ILE A 186 16.20 -40.34 -48.70
CA ILE A 186 15.66 -41.69 -48.87
C ILE A 186 16.22 -42.26 -50.17
N ASN A 187 16.68 -43.51 -50.12
CA ASN A 187 17.32 -44.28 -51.20
C ASN A 187 16.38 -44.51 -52.42
N ILE A 188 15.97 -43.43 -53.09
CA ILE A 188 15.17 -43.43 -54.32
C ILE A 188 16.13 -43.05 -55.45
N HIS A 189 16.24 -43.93 -56.44
CA HIS A 189 17.11 -43.75 -57.59
C HIS A 189 16.51 -42.70 -58.55
N ILE A 190 16.60 -41.41 -58.19
CA ILE A 190 16.11 -40.31 -59.02
C ILE A 190 16.98 -40.21 -60.28
N ALA A 191 16.38 -40.11 -61.47
CA ALA A 191 17.09 -39.95 -62.74
C ALA A 191 17.99 -38.70 -62.82
N LEU A 192 17.80 -37.74 -61.90
CA LEU A 192 18.64 -36.54 -61.72
C LEU A 192 20.07 -36.89 -61.23
N PHE A 193 20.25 -38.02 -60.53
CA PHE A 193 21.55 -38.47 -60.00
C PHE A 193 22.36 -39.29 -61.04
N ARG A 194 21.77 -39.58 -62.22
CA ARG A 194 22.42 -40.34 -63.30
C ARG A 194 23.29 -39.45 -64.21
N ILE A 195 23.17 -38.14 -64.09
CA ILE A 195 24.02 -37.16 -64.78
C ILE A 195 25.29 -36.98 -63.93
N THR A 196 26.45 -37.35 -64.47
CA THR A 196 27.76 -37.34 -63.82
C THR A 196 28.33 -35.93 -63.55
N ASP A 197 27.48 -34.89 -63.63
CA ASP A 197 27.88 -33.52 -63.39
C ASP A 197 27.74 -33.20 -61.89
N THR A 198 28.89 -33.19 -61.20
CA THR A 198 29.02 -32.77 -59.79
C THR A 198 28.42 -31.38 -59.52
N ASN A 199 28.29 -30.54 -60.56
CA ASN A 199 27.69 -29.22 -60.48
C ASN A 199 26.19 -29.26 -60.14
N VAL A 200 25.43 -30.24 -60.65
CA VAL A 200 23.98 -30.33 -60.42
C VAL A 200 23.68 -30.69 -58.95
N PHE A 201 24.55 -31.48 -58.33
CA PHE A 201 24.45 -31.81 -56.90
C PHE A 201 24.73 -30.58 -56.02
N TRP A 202 25.77 -29.80 -56.35
CA TRP A 202 26.08 -28.56 -55.64
C TRP A 202 24.99 -27.50 -55.84
N GLU A 203 24.41 -27.42 -57.03
CA GLU A 203 23.28 -26.53 -57.33
C GLU A 203 22.01 -26.93 -56.57
N ALA A 204 21.66 -28.22 -56.52
CA ALA A 204 20.51 -28.71 -55.79
C ALA A 204 20.67 -28.56 -54.26
N THR A 205 21.86 -28.87 -53.72
CA THR A 205 22.18 -28.70 -52.30
C THR A 205 22.20 -27.21 -51.91
N GLY A 206 22.80 -26.38 -52.77
CA GLY A 206 22.82 -24.93 -52.61
C GLY A 206 21.40 -24.33 -52.67
N GLY A 207 20.57 -24.77 -53.60
CA GLY A 207 19.18 -24.34 -53.76
C GLY A 207 18.30 -24.73 -52.57
N MET A 208 18.50 -25.91 -52.01
CA MET A 208 17.81 -26.36 -50.79
C MET A 208 18.18 -25.51 -49.57
N ILE A 209 19.47 -25.28 -49.34
CA ILE A 209 19.96 -24.46 -48.23
C ILE A 209 19.53 -23.00 -48.42
N ALA A 210 19.64 -22.46 -49.63
CA ALA A 210 19.20 -21.11 -49.96
C ALA A 210 17.69 -20.95 -49.81
N GLY A 211 16.90 -21.96 -50.21
CA GLY A 211 15.45 -21.99 -50.05
C GLY A 211 15.03 -22.02 -48.58
N ALA A 212 15.69 -22.84 -47.76
CA ALA A 212 15.47 -22.87 -46.31
C ALA A 212 15.85 -21.53 -45.65
N ALA A 213 16.98 -20.94 -46.04
CA ALA A 213 17.41 -19.64 -45.55
C ALA A 213 16.48 -18.50 -45.99
N ALA A 214 15.97 -18.53 -47.23
CA ALA A 214 15.01 -17.56 -47.74
C ALA A 214 13.64 -17.69 -47.06
N LEU A 215 13.17 -18.90 -46.81
CA LEU A 215 11.95 -19.14 -46.03
C LEU A 215 12.11 -18.65 -44.58
N PHE A 216 13.26 -18.90 -43.96
CA PHE A 216 13.56 -18.37 -42.62
C PHE A 216 13.64 -16.84 -42.61
N ALA A 217 14.27 -16.22 -43.62
CA ALA A 217 14.37 -14.77 -43.75
C ALA A 217 13.01 -14.11 -44.00
N THR A 218 12.14 -14.72 -44.82
CA THR A 218 10.77 -14.22 -45.08
C THR A 218 9.89 -14.35 -43.85
N ALA A 219 9.98 -15.44 -43.11
CA ALA A 219 9.33 -15.58 -41.81
C ALA A 219 9.81 -14.49 -40.83
N MET A 220 11.12 -14.29 -40.71
CA MET A 220 11.72 -13.28 -39.84
C MET A 220 11.34 -11.84 -40.25
N LEU A 221 11.23 -11.56 -41.55
CA LEU A 221 10.72 -10.29 -42.09
C LEU A 221 9.24 -10.08 -41.78
N TYR A 222 8.42 -11.13 -41.84
CA TYR A 222 7.01 -11.08 -41.47
C TYR A 222 6.84 -10.79 -39.97
N TYR A 223 7.67 -11.39 -39.10
CA TYR A 223 7.70 -11.08 -37.66
C TYR A 223 8.12 -9.63 -37.37
N ARG A 224 9.10 -9.11 -38.12
CA ARG A 224 9.51 -7.71 -38.02
C ARG A 224 8.42 -6.74 -38.50
N LYS A 225 7.72 -7.06 -39.60
CA LYS A 225 6.66 -6.21 -40.14
C LYS A 225 5.41 -6.18 -39.27
N ASN A 226 5.08 -7.28 -38.60
CA ASN A 226 3.90 -7.35 -37.75
C ASN A 226 4.11 -6.73 -36.35
N GLY A 227 5.26 -6.09 -36.09
CA GLY A 227 5.49 -5.34 -34.85
C GLY A 227 5.57 -6.19 -33.59
N ILE A 228 5.69 -7.51 -33.72
CA ILE A 228 5.78 -8.44 -32.60
C ILE A 228 7.15 -8.32 -31.93
N LEU A 229 8.21 -7.95 -32.67
CA LEU A 229 9.46 -7.43 -32.10
C LEU A 229 9.43 -5.90 -32.15
N ARG A 230 9.13 -5.27 -31.03
CA ARG A 230 9.57 -3.90 -30.75
C ARG A 230 10.66 -3.94 -29.70
#